data_AF-A0A9P5U137-F1
#
_entry.id   AF-A0A9P5U137-F1
#
_cell.length_a   1.000
_cell.length_b   1.000
_cell.length_c   1.000
_cell.angle_alpha   90.00
_cell.angle_beta   90.00
_cell.angle_gamma   90.00
#
_symmetry.space_group_name_H-M   'P 1'
#
loop_
_entity.id
_entity.type
_entity.pdbx_description
1 polymer ?
#
loop_
_entity_poly.entity_id
_entity_poly.type
_entity_poly.pdbx_seq_one_letter_code
_entity_poly.pdbx_strand_id
1 'polypeptide(L)'
;GGWWMVVMETLDDEWKPCDEFLNLEPSCKDAVREAVRQFHELGFVHGDLRDTNVFVRSENSHWGCQLIDYDWAGREGEVVYPVGVYSTSLVWRPELHMGGQLITSGHDSQTVE
;
A
#
# COMPACT_ATOMS: atom_id res chain seq x y z
N GLY A 1 7.10 -8.97 -26.52
CA GLY A 1 6.77 -9.02 -25.09
C GLY A 1 7.48 -10.19 -24.47
N GLY A 2 7.99 -10.04 -23.26
CA GLY A 2 8.57 -11.09 -22.43
C GLY A 2 8.01 -10.98 -21.02
N TRP A 3 7.92 -12.10 -20.32
CA TRP A 3 7.54 -12.11 -18.91
C TRP A 3 8.75 -11.76 -18.05
N TRP A 4 8.56 -10.85 -17.11
CA TRP A 4 9.54 -10.54 -16.08
C TRP A 4 9.05 -11.15 -14.77
N MET A 5 9.97 -11.70 -13.99
CA MET A 5 9.71 -12.19 -12.65
C MET A 5 10.46 -11.32 -11.67
N VAL A 6 9.74 -10.74 -10.71
CA VAL A 6 10.30 -10.03 -9.57
C VAL A 6 10.32 -11.01 -8.40
N VAL A 7 11.48 -11.24 -7.80
CA VAL A 7 11.64 -12.09 -6.61
C VAL A 7 11.85 -11.18 -5.41
N MET A 8 10.99 -11.32 -4.40
CA MET A 8 10.97 -10.51 -3.19
C MET A 8 11.22 -11.39 -1.95
N GLU A 9 11.38 -10.75 -0.79
CA GLU A 9 11.43 -11.46 0.49
C GLU A 9 10.15 -12.29 0.70
N THR A 10 10.31 -13.50 1.23
CA THR A 10 9.17 -14.37 1.51
C THR A 10 8.53 -13.98 2.84
N LEU A 11 7.23 -13.72 2.81
CA LEU A 11 6.43 -13.54 4.01
C LEU A 11 5.99 -14.92 4.51
N ASP A 12 6.37 -15.26 5.75
CA ASP A 12 5.92 -16.50 6.41
C ASP A 12 4.43 -16.42 6.84
N ASP A 13 3.92 -17.52 7.39
CA ASP A 13 2.50 -17.65 7.76
C ASP A 13 2.05 -16.67 8.88
N GLU A 14 2.98 -16.04 9.60
CA GLU A 14 2.67 -15.07 10.66
C GLU A 14 2.33 -13.69 10.09
N TRP A 15 2.76 -13.38 8.87
CA TRP A 15 2.35 -12.18 8.15
C TRP A 15 0.96 -12.36 7.57
N LYS A 16 0.05 -11.47 7.95
CA LYS A 16 -1.33 -11.47 7.46
C LYS A 16 -1.65 -10.15 6.77
N PRO A 17 -2.36 -10.16 5.63
CA PRO A 17 -2.87 -8.93 5.04
C PRO A 17 -3.87 -8.27 5.99
N CYS A 18 -3.96 -6.95 5.95
CA CYS A 18 -4.85 -6.18 6.82
C CYS A 18 -6.34 -6.50 6.61
N ASP A 19 -6.73 -6.97 5.43
CA ASP A 19 -8.13 -7.30 5.08
C ASP A 19 -8.65 -8.56 5.81
N GLU A 20 -7.76 -9.40 6.33
CA GLU A 20 -8.13 -10.53 7.20
C GLU A 20 -8.59 -10.08 8.60
N PHE A 21 -8.33 -8.83 8.99
CA PHE A 21 -8.67 -8.30 10.30
C PHE A 21 -9.93 -7.45 10.26
N LEU A 22 -10.96 -7.86 11.00
CA LEU A 22 -12.18 -7.05 11.16
C LEU A 22 -11.90 -5.71 11.85
N ASN A 23 -10.93 -5.67 12.78
CA ASN A 23 -10.49 -4.47 13.47
C ASN A 23 -8.99 -4.56 13.78
N LEU A 24 -8.23 -3.60 13.27
CA LEU A 24 -6.81 -3.46 13.62
C LEU A 24 -6.65 -2.77 14.97
N GLU A 25 -5.78 -3.31 15.82
CA GLU A 25 -5.38 -2.68 17.07
C GLU A 25 -4.75 -1.29 16.80
N PRO A 26 -4.88 -0.32 17.73
CA PRO A 26 -4.26 1.00 17.56
C PRO A 26 -2.75 0.93 17.27
N SER A 27 -2.02 0.08 18.00
CA SER A 27 -0.59 -0.13 17.79
C SER A 27 -0.25 -0.72 16.42
N CYS A 28 -1.13 -1.55 15.86
CA CYS A 28 -1.00 -2.06 14.50
C CYS A 28 -1.20 -0.94 13.47
N LYS A 29 -2.22 -0.08 13.65
CA LYS A 29 -2.45 1.07 12.78
C LYS A 29 -1.27 2.04 12.81
N ASP A 30 -0.67 2.25 13.98
CA ASP A 30 0.50 3.10 14.12
C ASP A 30 1.72 2.52 13.38
N ALA A 31 1.92 1.19 13.42
CA ALA A 31 2.96 0.54 12.63
C ALA A 31 2.74 0.67 11.11
N VAL A 32 1.49 0.57 10.65
CA VAL A 32 1.14 0.77 9.23
C VAL A 32 1.40 2.22 8.80
N ARG A 33 0.94 3.19 9.59
CA ARG A 33 1.18 4.62 9.32
C ARG A 33 2.65 4.95 9.30
N GLU A 34 3.42 4.40 10.23
CA GLU A 34 4.86 4.61 10.30
C GLU A 34 5.60 4.03 9.09
N ALA A 35 5.21 2.83 8.62
CA ALA A 35 5.79 2.24 7.42
C ALA A 35 5.50 3.07 6.16
N VAL A 36 4.25 3.53 5.99
CA VAL A 36 3.87 4.40 4.87
C VAL A 36 4.58 5.76 4.95
N ARG A 37 4.68 6.34 6.14
CA ARG A 37 5.43 7.59 6.38
C ARG A 37 6.90 7.44 6.00
N GLN A 38 7.57 6.39 6.45
CA GLN A 38 8.98 6.13 6.09
C GLN A 38 9.14 5.95 4.57
N PHE A 39 8.21 5.26 3.93
CA PHE A 39 8.21 5.09 2.48
C PHE A 39 8.10 6.44 1.74
N HIS A 40 7.21 7.33 2.20
CA HIS A 40 7.06 8.68 1.66
C HIS A 40 8.26 9.58 1.94
N GLU A 41 8.90 9.47 3.10
CA GLU A 41 10.14 10.22 3.43
C GLU A 41 11.30 9.89 2.49
N LEU A 42 11.31 8.68 1.92
CA LEU A 42 12.26 8.29 0.87
C LEU A 42 11.93 8.90 -0.51
N GLY A 43 10.83 9.64 -0.61
CA GLY A 43 10.35 10.30 -1.83
C GLY A 43 9.55 9.39 -2.75
N PHE A 44 9.01 8.28 -2.24
CA PHE A 44 8.23 7.33 -3.02
C PHE A 44 6.73 7.41 -2.68
N VAL A 45 5.90 7.01 -3.64
CA VAL A 45 4.45 6.82 -3.50
C VAL A 45 4.10 5.45 -4.05
N HIS A 46 3.06 4.83 -3.49
CA HIS A 46 2.68 3.47 -3.83
C HIS A 46 1.58 3.46 -4.90
N GLY A 47 0.55 4.29 -4.70
CA GLY A 47 -0.59 4.43 -5.61
C GLY A 47 -1.59 3.28 -5.60
N ASP A 48 -1.29 2.20 -4.89
CA ASP A 48 -2.21 1.07 -4.75
C ASP A 48 -2.22 0.49 -3.35
N LEU A 49 -2.01 1.36 -2.35
CA LEU A 49 -2.22 0.97 -0.96
C LEU A 49 -3.67 0.58 -0.76
N ARG A 50 -3.82 -0.63 -0.23
CA ARG A 50 -5.06 -1.26 0.19
C ARG A 50 -4.74 -2.21 1.33
N ASP A 51 -5.75 -2.55 2.11
CA ASP A 51 -5.64 -3.56 3.16
C ASP A 51 -5.11 -4.91 2.64
N THR A 52 -5.41 -5.30 1.40
CA THR A 52 -4.84 -6.48 0.73
C THR A 52 -3.34 -6.38 0.41
N ASN A 53 -2.82 -5.15 0.28
CA ASN A 53 -1.43 -4.86 -0.11
C ASN A 53 -0.56 -4.43 1.09
N VAL A 54 -1.13 -4.48 2.29
CA VAL A 54 -0.46 -4.16 3.56
C VAL A 54 -0.49 -5.40 4.44
N PHE A 55 0.68 -5.96 4.71
CA PHE A 55 0.85 -7.12 5.57
C PHE A 55 1.36 -6.70 6.93
N VAL A 56 0.80 -7.30 7.98
CA VAL A 56 1.16 -7.03 9.36
C VAL A 56 1.47 -8.32 10.10
N ARG A 57 2.38 -8.23 11.06
CA ARG A 57 2.74 -9.32 11.97
C ARG A 57 2.89 -8.77 13.38
N SER A 58 2.40 -9.50 14.37
CA SER A 58 2.61 -9.17 15.78
C SER A 58 3.64 -10.11 16.40
N GLU A 59 4.72 -9.56 16.93
CA GLU A 59 5.78 -10.30 17.62
C GLU A 59 6.06 -9.66 18.98
N ASN A 60 5.87 -10.40 20.08
CA ASN A 60 6.07 -9.90 21.45
C ASN A 60 5.39 -8.54 21.72
N SER A 61 4.14 -8.39 21.28
CA SER A 61 3.35 -7.15 21.39
C SER A 61 3.87 -5.95 20.57
N HIS A 62 4.75 -6.19 19.60
CA HIS A 62 5.20 -5.20 18.62
C HIS A 62 4.68 -5.57 17.24
N TRP A 63 4.15 -4.57 16.53
CA TRP A 63 3.62 -4.76 15.19
C TRP A 63 4.68 -4.40 14.14
N GLY A 64 4.93 -5.32 13.22
CA GLY A 64 5.65 -5.07 11.97
C GLY A 64 4.66 -4.83 10.82
N CYS A 65 5.09 -4.05 9.83
CA CYS A 65 4.32 -3.76 8.61
C CYS A 65 5.22 -3.95 7.38
N GLN A 66 4.68 -4.59 6.34
CA GLN A 66 5.29 -4.77 5.03
C GLN A 66 4.29 -4.34 3.95
N LEU A 67 4.75 -3.52 3.01
CA LEU A 67 3.97 -3.11 1.84
C LEU A 67 4.36 -4.02 0.67
N ILE A 68 3.39 -4.44 -0.13
CA ILE A 68 3.62 -5.26 -1.32
C ILE A 68 2.88 -4.69 -2.53
N ASP A 69 3.11 -5.27 -3.71
CA ASP A 69 2.43 -4.88 -4.96
C ASP A 69 2.80 -3.46 -5.44
N TYR A 70 4.09 -3.29 -5.77
CA TYR A 70 4.68 -2.01 -6.19
C TYR A 70 4.50 -1.69 -7.68
N ASP A 71 3.57 -2.32 -8.38
CA ASP A 71 3.46 -2.20 -9.85
C ASP A 71 3.21 -0.76 -10.33
N TRP A 72 2.63 0.11 -9.48
CA TRP A 72 2.42 1.53 -9.77
C TRP A 72 3.29 2.47 -8.95
N ALA A 73 4.07 1.91 -8.03
CA ALA A 73 4.88 2.70 -7.13
C ALA A 73 6.03 3.37 -7.88
N GLY A 74 6.49 4.49 -7.33
CA GLY A 74 7.65 5.20 -7.86
C GLY A 74 7.86 6.52 -7.15
N ARG A 75 8.71 7.39 -7.71
CA ARG A 75 8.98 8.69 -7.11
C ARG A 75 7.76 9.59 -7.21
N GLU A 76 7.47 10.31 -6.13
CA GLU A 76 6.38 11.31 -6.14
C GLU A 76 6.65 12.36 -7.24
N GLY A 77 5.62 12.66 -8.04
CA GLY A 77 5.74 13.56 -9.18
C GLY A 77 6.27 12.94 -10.48
N GLU A 78 6.68 11.66 -10.47
CA GLU A 78 7.16 10.95 -11.67
C GLU A 78 6.20 9.86 -12.16
N VAL A 79 5.41 9.25 -11.27
CA VAL A 79 4.48 8.16 -11.61
C VAL A 79 3.04 8.63 -11.69
N VAL A 80 2.28 8.01 -12.59
CA VAL A 80 0.86 8.32 -12.86
C VAL A 80 0.02 7.05 -12.79
N TYR A 81 -1.25 7.19 -12.44
CA TYR A 81 -2.19 6.06 -12.49
C TYR A 81 -2.39 5.57 -13.93
N PRO A 82 -2.47 4.24 -14.15
CA PRO A 82 -2.82 3.71 -15.46
C PRO A 82 -4.21 4.18 -15.91
N VAL A 83 -4.34 4.44 -17.22
CA VAL A 83 -5.62 4.81 -17.82
C VAL A 83 -6.57 3.60 -17.78
N GLY A 84 -7.83 3.82 -17.41
CA GLY A 84 -8.85 2.78 -17.36
C GLY A 84 -8.95 2.05 -16.01
N VAL A 85 -8.26 2.53 -14.98
CA VAL A 85 -8.44 2.07 -13.59
C VAL A 85 -9.49 2.95 -12.92
N TYR A 86 -10.49 2.34 -12.28
CA TYR A 86 -11.63 3.03 -11.67
C TYR A 86 -11.73 2.72 -10.17
N SER A 87 -12.20 3.72 -9.41
CA SER A 87 -12.69 3.50 -8.05
C SER A 87 -14.03 2.77 -8.10
N THR A 88 -14.22 1.76 -7.24
CA THR A 88 -15.49 1.02 -7.12
C THR A 88 -15.87 0.88 -5.65
N SER A 89 -17.08 0.37 -5.36
CA SER A 89 -17.48 0.06 -3.99
C SER A 89 -16.66 -1.05 -3.32
N LEU A 90 -15.90 -1.84 -4.11
CA LEU A 90 -15.04 -2.92 -3.62
C LEU A 90 -13.55 -2.54 -3.62
N VAL A 91 -13.16 -1.56 -4.45
CA VAL A 91 -11.78 -1.14 -4.64
C VAL A 91 -11.73 0.37 -4.51
N TRP A 92 -11.33 0.81 -3.33
CA TRP A 92 -11.20 2.23 -3.03
C TRP A 92 -10.06 2.87 -3.83
N ARG A 93 -10.30 4.12 -4.27
CA ARG A 93 -9.32 5.06 -4.82
C ARG A 93 -9.76 6.50 -4.50
N PRO A 94 -8.81 7.46 -4.50
CA PRO A 94 -9.12 8.86 -4.20
C PRO A 94 -10.26 9.43 -5.04
N GLU A 95 -10.27 9.15 -6.34
CA GLU A 95 -11.33 9.60 -7.25
C GLU A 95 -11.74 8.51 -8.25
N LEU A 96 -12.93 8.66 -8.84
CA LEU A 96 -13.49 7.74 -9.83
C LEU A 96 -12.61 7.64 -11.09
N HIS A 97 -11.92 8.72 -11.46
CA HIS A 97 -11.17 8.85 -12.70
C HIS A 97 -9.77 9.42 -12.48
N MET A 98 -8.85 8.58 -12.00
CA MET A 98 -7.46 8.97 -11.73
C MET A 98 -6.50 8.74 -12.91
N GLY A 99 -6.96 8.09 -14.00
CA GLY A 99 -6.09 7.70 -15.11
C GLY A 99 -5.28 8.87 -15.68
N GLY A 100 -3.95 8.73 -15.70
CA GLY A 100 -3.01 9.74 -16.17
C GLY A 100 -2.70 10.86 -15.16
N GLN A 101 -3.36 10.89 -14.00
CA GLN A 101 -3.01 11.81 -12.92
C GLN A 101 -1.80 11.29 -12.14
N LEU A 102 -1.02 12.23 -11.60
CA LEU A 102 0.10 11.91 -10.71
C LEU A 102 -0.36 11.17 -9.47
N ILE A 103 0.41 10.18 -9.05
CA ILE A 103 0.23 9.52 -7.77
C ILE A 103 0.90 10.40 -6.71
N THR A 104 0.20 10.64 -5.61
CA THR A 104 0.67 11.50 -4.52
C THR A 104 0.63 10.76 -3.19
N SER A 105 1.47 11.18 -2.25
CA SER A 105 1.49 10.71 -0.87
C SER A 105 0.14 10.91 -0.17
N GLY A 106 -0.61 11.93 -0.56
CA GLY A 106 -1.98 12.17 -0.08
C GLY A 106 -2.96 11.06 -0.46
N HIS A 107 -2.80 10.46 -1.64
CA HIS A 107 -3.64 9.33 -2.06
C HIS A 107 -3.41 8.09 -1.19
N ASP A 108 -2.15 7.82 -0.89
CA ASP A 108 -1.72 6.74 -0.01
C ASP A 108 -2.19 6.97 1.44
N SER A 109 -2.09 8.21 1.92
CA SER A 109 -2.44 8.59 3.30
C SER A 109 -3.92 8.40 3.60
N GLN A 110 -4.81 8.68 2.64
CA GLN A 110 -6.24 8.48 2.79
C GLN A 110 -6.64 7.03 3.05
N THR A 111 -5.79 6.05 2.70
CA THR A 111 -6.04 4.63 2.99
C THR A 111 -5.69 4.25 4.42
N VAL A 112 -4.79 4.98 5.08
CA VAL A 112 -4.24 4.63 6.41
C VAL A 112 -4.75 5.54 7.54
N GLU A 113 -5.59 6.53 7.23
CA GLU A 113 -6.31 7.34 8.22
C GLU A 113 -7.40 6.53 8.95
#